data_AF-A0A935R105-F1
#
_entry.id   AF-A0A935R105-F1
#
_cell.length_a   1.000
_cell.length_b   1.000
_cell.length_c   1.000
_cell.angle_alpha   90.00
_cell.angle_beta   90.00
_cell.angle_gamma   90.00
#
_symmetry.space_group_name_H-M   'P 1'
#
loop_
_entity.id
_entity.type
_entity.pdbx_description
1 polymer ?
#
loop_
_entity_poly.entity_id
_entity_poly.type
_entity_poly.pdbx_seq_one_letter_code
_entity_poly.pdbx_strand_id
1 'polypeptide(L)'
;MLGCELVTDICLFRLKLTGGARVKPGSTTAKIALTSAAEALAAAAREALQLDAGELAAEHRPAMTPGGADGEEVEIYLYDAVPGGAGYARAAAQLS
;
A
#
# COMPACT_ATOMS: atom_id res chain seq x y z
N MET A 1 -29.88 -10.89 0.29
CA MET A 1 -29.22 -9.95 1.20
C MET A 1 -28.71 -8.81 0.34
N LEU A 2 -29.41 -7.66 0.29
CA LEU A 2 -29.29 -6.50 1.19
C LEU A 2 -27.82 -6.04 1.29
N GLY A 3 -27.58 -4.83 0.75
CA GLY A 3 -26.26 -4.29 0.47
C GLY A 3 -25.36 -4.20 1.69
N CYS A 4 -24.13 -4.71 1.55
CA CYS A 4 -23.03 -4.31 2.40
C CYS A 4 -22.38 -3.08 1.77
N GLU A 5 -22.50 -1.92 2.41
CA GLU A 5 -21.49 -0.87 2.25
C GLU A 5 -20.22 -1.39 2.94
N LEU A 6 -19.31 -1.95 2.16
CA LEU A 6 -17.95 -2.21 2.63
C LEU A 6 -17.23 -0.87 2.69
N VAL A 7 -17.05 -0.33 3.89
CA VAL A 7 -15.94 0.59 4.13
C VAL A 7 -14.68 -0.27 4.05
N THR A 8 -14.08 -0.35 2.87
CA THR A 8 -12.73 -0.91 2.74
C THR A 8 -11.81 0.05 3.48
N ASP A 9 -11.44 -0.32 4.71
CA ASP A 9 -10.40 0.37 5.44
C ASP A 9 -9.10 0.27 4.62
N ILE A 10 -8.52 1.42 4.27
CA ILE A 10 -7.24 1.48 3.57
C ILE A 10 -6.22 2.12 4.51
N CYS A 11 -5.07 1.48 4.70
CA CYS A 11 -3.93 2.09 5.38
C CYS A 11 -2.97 2.68 4.34
N LEU A 12 -2.64 3.97 4.46
CA LEU A 12 -1.85 4.72 3.48
C LEU A 12 -0.51 5.14 4.09
N PHE A 13 0.59 4.68 3.49
CA PHE A 13 1.94 5.13 3.78
C PHE A 13 2.41 6.06 2.68
N ARG A 14 2.77 7.30 3.04
CA ARG A 14 3.44 8.22 2.11
C ARG A 14 4.93 8.18 2.34
N LEU A 15 5.69 7.84 1.30
CA LEU A 15 7.13 7.79 1.30
C LEU A 15 7.67 8.98 0.50
N LYS A 16 8.52 9.78 1.14
CA LYS A 16 9.27 10.85 0.48
C LYS A 16 10.60 10.30 -0.01
N LEU A 17 10.86 10.43 -1.31
CA LEU A 17 12.09 9.99 -1.93
C LEU A 17 13.15 11.09 -1.77
N THR A 18 14.29 10.72 -1.20
CA THR A 18 15.39 11.65 -0.91
C THR A 18 16.65 11.21 -1.66
N GLY A 19 17.68 12.06 -1.69
CA GLY A 19 18.96 11.72 -2.32
C GLY A 19 18.94 11.67 -3.86
N GLY A 20 17.99 12.36 -4.50
CA GLY A 20 17.88 12.43 -5.96
C GLY A 20 17.18 11.22 -6.60
N ALA A 21 16.74 10.24 -5.80
CA ALA A 21 15.86 9.18 -6.25
C ALA A 21 14.51 9.76 -6.71
N ARG A 22 14.05 9.37 -7.90
CA ARG A 22 12.74 9.72 -8.43
C ARG A 22 12.08 8.52 -9.07
N VAL A 23 10.77 8.42 -8.89
CA VAL A 23 9.93 7.47 -9.62
C VAL A 23 9.58 8.12 -10.94
N LYS A 24 10.49 8.00 -11.90
CA LYS A 24 10.23 8.48 -13.26
C LYS A 24 9.06 7.70 -13.86
N PRO A 25 8.04 8.37 -14.42
CA PRO A 25 6.97 7.70 -15.15
C PRO A 25 7.56 6.75 -16.21
N GLY A 26 7.07 5.51 -16.25
CA GLY A 26 7.54 4.48 -17.18
C GLY A 26 8.87 3.80 -16.81
N SER A 27 9.49 4.11 -15.67
CA SER A 27 10.68 3.39 -15.20
C SER A 27 10.34 1.99 -14.71
N THR A 28 10.79 0.96 -15.43
CA THR A 28 10.64 -0.44 -15.02
C THR A 28 11.34 -0.73 -13.70
N THR A 29 12.54 -0.18 -13.49
CA THR A 29 13.30 -0.38 -12.24
C THR A 29 12.56 0.21 -11.03
N ALA A 30 12.04 1.43 -11.16
CA ALA A 30 11.26 2.04 -10.09
C ALA A 30 9.99 1.23 -9.79
N LYS A 31 9.29 0.76 -10.84
CA LYS A 31 8.12 -0.10 -10.69
C LYS A 31 8.45 -1.39 -9.93
N ILE A 32 9.49 -2.11 -10.33
CA ILE A 32 9.91 -3.35 -9.65
C ILE A 32 10.24 -3.08 -8.19
N ALA A 33 11.05 -2.06 -7.90
CA ALA A 33 11.46 -1.73 -6.54
C ALA A 33 10.26 -1.40 -5.64
N LEU A 34 9.30 -0.62 -6.14
CA LEU A 34 8.10 -0.25 -5.39
C LEU A 34 7.15 -1.43 -5.21
N THR A 35 6.97 -2.27 -6.23
CA THR A 35 6.20 -3.52 -6.10
C THR A 35 6.81 -4.40 -5.02
N SER A 36 8.13 -4.62 -5.03
CA SER A 36 8.80 -5.42 -4.00
C SER A 36 8.66 -4.80 -2.61
N ALA A 37 8.75 -3.48 -2.48
CA ALA A 37 8.55 -2.79 -1.20
C ALA A 37 7.10 -2.94 -0.68
N ALA A 38 6.11 -2.79 -1.57
CA ALA A 38 4.70 -2.98 -1.23
C ALA A 38 4.43 -4.43 -0.78
N GLU A 39 4.91 -5.43 -1.52
CA GLU A 39 4.78 -6.84 -1.16
C GLU A 39 5.44 -7.17 0.18
N ALA A 40 6.63 -6.62 0.45
CA ALA A 40 7.32 -6.79 1.72
C ALA A 40 6.55 -6.16 2.89
N LEU A 41 5.98 -4.96 2.71
CA LEU A 41 5.09 -4.32 3.70
C LEU A 41 3.85 -5.17 3.98
N ALA A 42 3.19 -5.67 2.93
CA ALA A 42 2.04 -6.56 3.10
C ALA A 42 2.44 -7.87 3.80
N ALA A 43 3.60 -8.45 3.48
CA ALA A 43 4.10 -9.66 4.14
C ALA A 43 4.35 -9.43 5.64
N ALA A 44 5.03 -8.34 5.99
CA ALA A 44 5.31 -7.99 7.38
C ALA A 44 4.01 -7.70 8.17
N ALA A 45 3.06 -6.99 7.58
CA ALA A 45 1.77 -6.73 8.21
C ALA A 45 0.96 -8.02 8.44
N ARG A 46 0.95 -8.93 7.46
CA ARG A 46 0.32 -10.26 7.61
C ARG A 46 0.98 -11.08 8.70
N GLU A 47 2.31 -11.10 8.76
CA GLU A 47 3.04 -11.82 9.82
C GLU A 47 2.70 -11.26 11.20
N ALA A 48 2.72 -9.93 11.35
CA ALA A 48 2.40 -9.26 12.61
C ALA A 48 0.95 -9.50 13.08
N LEU A 49 0.02 -9.62 12.14
CA LEU A 49 -1.41 -9.84 12.40
C LEU A 49 -1.83 -11.31 12.32
N GLN A 50 -0.90 -12.22 12.04
CA GLN A 50 -1.14 -13.67 11.86
C GLN A 50 -2.20 -13.98 10.79
N LEU A 51 -2.13 -13.28 9.66
CA LEU A 51 -3.05 -13.41 8.53
C LEU A 51 -2.52 -14.36 7.45
N ASP A 52 -3.44 -14.98 6.72
CA ASP A 52 -3.14 -15.83 5.59
C ASP A 52 -2.68 -15.05 4.34
N ALA A 53 -1.98 -15.77 3.47
CA ALA A 53 -1.60 -15.25 2.17
C ALA A 53 -2.85 -14.97 1.32
N GLY A 54 -3.12 -13.70 1.04
CA GLY A 54 -4.27 -13.25 0.26
C GLY A 54 -5.37 -12.57 1.07
N GLU A 55 -5.22 -12.44 2.40
CA GLU A 55 -6.15 -11.67 3.22
C GLU A 55 -5.86 -10.16 3.20
N LEU A 56 -4.59 -9.79 3.04
CA LEU A 56 -4.12 -8.41 2.97
C LEU A 56 -3.17 -8.25 1.79
N ALA A 57 -3.43 -7.23 0.98
CA ALA A 57 -2.61 -6.87 -0.18
C ALA A 57 -2.10 -5.42 -0.07
N ALA A 58 -1.03 -5.12 -0.79
CA ALA A 58 -0.51 -3.77 -0.92
C ALA A 58 -0.35 -3.41 -2.39
N GLU A 59 -0.60 -2.15 -2.70
CA GLU A 59 -0.32 -1.56 -3.99
C GLU A 59 0.36 -0.20 -3.82
N HIS A 60 0.88 0.34 -4.92
CA HIS A 60 1.60 1.61 -4.91
C HIS A 60 1.14 2.53 -6.04
N ARG A 61 1.24 3.84 -5.79
CA ARG A 61 0.97 4.89 -6.78
C ARG A 61 1.80 6.13 -6.52
N PRO A 62 2.03 7.00 -7.52
CA PRO A 62 2.50 8.36 -7.25
C PRO A 62 1.57 9.05 -6.24
N ALA A 63 2.14 9.81 -5.31
CA ALA A 63 1.34 10.55 -4.34
C ALA A 63 0.42 11.56 -5.04
N MET A 64 -0.78 11.79 -4.50
CA MET A 64 -1.71 12.81 -5.03
C MET A 64 -1.31 14.22 -4.52
N THR A 65 -0.06 14.59 -4.76
CA THR A 65 0.60 15.83 -4.34
C THR A 65 1.44 16.37 -5.50
N PRO A 66 1.87 17.64 -5.46
CA PRO A 66 2.85 18.14 -6.43
C PRO A 66 4.13 17.30 -6.48
N GLY A 67 4.64 16.87 -5.31
CA GLY A 67 5.82 16.01 -5.23
C GLY A 67 5.60 14.63 -5.86
N GLY A 68 4.39 14.08 -5.80
CA GLY A 68 4.07 12.82 -6.49
C GLY A 68 4.02 12.97 -8.01
N ALA A 69 3.56 14.12 -8.52
CA ALA A 69 3.64 14.43 -9.96
C ALA A 69 5.09 14.54 -10.44
N ASP A 70 5.98 15.07 -9.59
CA ASP A 70 7.43 15.18 -9.87
C ASP A 70 8.21 13.87 -9.62
N GLY A 71 7.52 12.82 -9.18
CA GLY A 71 8.11 11.52 -8.86
C GLY A 71 8.97 11.52 -7.59
N GLU A 72 8.79 12.50 -6.71
CA GLU A 72 9.49 12.65 -5.42
C GLU A 72 8.70 12.04 -4.25
N GLU A 73 7.41 11.79 -4.43
CA GLU A 73 6.55 11.19 -3.40
C GLU A 73 5.75 10.01 -3.98
N VAL A 74 5.74 8.92 -3.23
CA VAL A 74 4.97 7.71 -3.59
C VAL A 74 4.12 7.31 -2.40
N GLU A 75 2.95 6.77 -2.69
CA GLU A 75 2.04 6.20 -1.71
C GLU A 75 2.02 4.69 -1.88
N ILE A 76 2.18 3.96 -0.77
CA ILE A 76 1.89 2.53 -0.68
C ILE A 76 0.63 2.40 0.17
N TYR A 77 -0.34 1.63 -0.30
CA TYR A 77 -1.60 1.43 0.41
C TYR A 77 -1.90 -0.04 0.63
N LEU A 78 -2.21 -0.40 1.87
CA LEU A 78 -2.68 -1.72 2.27
C LEU A 78 -4.21 -1.75 2.25
N TYR A 79 -4.78 -2.85 1.77
CA TYR A 79 -6.22 -3.08 1.75
C TYR A 79 -6.55 -4.57 1.95
N ASP A 80 -7.72 -4.83 2.52
CA ASP A 80 -8.22 -6.19 2.68
C ASP A 80 -8.56 -6.79 1.31
N ALA A 81 -8.05 -7.99 1.04
CA ALA A 81 -8.30 -8.71 -0.21
C ALA A 81 -9.46 -9.72 -0.09
N VAL A 82 -9.98 -9.94 1.13
CA VAL A 82 -11.15 -10.79 1.38
C VAL A 82 -12.47 -10.08 1.06
N PRO A 83 -13.42 -10.76 0.37
CA PRO A 83 -14.76 -10.21 0.15
C PRO A 83 -15.45 -9.99 1.50
N GLY A 84 -15.84 -8.75 1.77
CA GLY A 84 -16.45 -8.39 3.05
C GLY A 84 -15.70 -7.34 3.85
N GLY A 85 -14.39 -7.16 3.61
CA GLY A 85 -13.55 -6.21 4.35
C GLY A 85 -13.44 -6.61 5.82
N ALA A 86 -12.33 -7.24 6.21
CA ALA A 86 -12.15 -7.77 7.56
C ALA A 86 -11.59 -6.75 8.56
N GLY A 87 -11.20 -5.56 8.10
CA GLY A 87 -10.60 -4.49 8.90
C GLY A 87 -9.10 -4.67 9.15
N TYR A 88 -8.41 -5.54 8.40
CA TYR A 88 -7.00 -5.84 8.63
C TYR A 88 -6.08 -4.68 8.26
N ALA A 89 -6.40 -3.95 7.20
CA ALA A 89 -5.69 -2.72 6.85
C ALA A 89 -5.75 -1.68 7.98
N ARG A 90 -6.88 -1.53 8.68
CA ARG A 90 -6.98 -0.66 9.85
C ARG A 90 -6.13 -1.15 11.03
N ALA A 91 -6.04 -2.46 11.23
CA ALA A 91 -5.16 -3.04 12.24
C ALA A 91 -3.69 -2.81 11.89
N ALA A 92 -3.30 -2.94 10.62
CA ALA A 92 -1.95 -2.67 10.16
C ALA A 92 -1.52 -1.21 10.38
N ALA A 93 -2.44 -0.25 10.23
CA ALA A 93 -2.19 1.16 10.51
C ALA A 93 -1.83 1.45 11.98
N GLN A 94 -2.19 0.57 12.92
CA GLN A 94 -1.87 0.73 14.35
C GLN A 94 -0.48 0.17 14.69
N LEU A 95 0.20 -0.50 13.74
CA LEU A 95 1.54 -1.04 13.91
C LEU A 95 2.64 -0.04 13.51
N SER A 96 2.29 1.07 12.87
CA SER A 96 3.21 2.06 12.31
C SER A 96 3.56 3.19 13.26
#